data_AF-A0A1B1U9M6-F1
#
_entry.id   AF-A0A1B1U9M6-F1
#
_cell.length_a   1.000
_cell.length_b   1.000
_cell.length_c   1.000
_cell.angle_alpha   90.00
_cell.angle_beta   90.00
_cell.angle_gamma   90.00
#
_symmetry.space_group_name_H-M   'P 1'
#
loop_
_entity.id
_entity.type
_entity.pdbx_description
1 polymer ?
#
loop_
_entity_poly.entity_id
_entity_poly.type
_entity_poly.pdbx_seq_one_letter_code
_entity_poly.pdbx_strand_id
1 'polypeptide(L)'
;MLPPLILDQVCSPFRRLKIFLRALVRFLRTAISVSLSRRSAYLGTFKKIELTHGVYFLVSVPEAEVKLMSVGAGGSEVIQPMTLSIDDTKQIFRSIECAFDHRDVAEIELGEVSWKTDCRVHSNPEKVTISFKRGWERTRTDVRRLDLARAIANFSNLFEVK
;
A
#
# COMPACT_ATOMS: atom_id res chain seq x y z
N MET A 1 33.24 21.27 72.86
CA MET A 1 31.90 21.01 72.27
C MET A 1 31.98 21.33 70.79
N LEU A 2 31.88 20.32 69.93
CA LEU A 2 31.87 20.42 68.45
C LEU A 2 30.57 19.75 67.96
N PRO A 3 29.86 20.29 66.96
CA PRO A 3 28.63 19.69 66.45
C PRO A 3 28.95 18.54 65.47
N PRO A 4 28.02 17.57 65.30
CA PRO A 4 28.24 16.41 64.44
C PRO A 4 28.02 16.77 62.96
N LEU A 5 28.86 16.17 62.10
CA LEU A 5 28.71 16.16 60.65
C LEU A 5 27.40 15.45 60.26
N ILE A 6 26.51 16.18 59.58
CA ILE A 6 25.35 15.61 58.89
C ILE A 6 25.88 14.88 57.66
N LEU A 7 25.76 13.55 57.65
CA LEU A 7 26.01 12.75 56.46
C LEU A 7 24.90 13.06 55.46
N ASP A 8 25.28 13.84 54.44
CA ASP A 8 24.37 14.31 53.42
C ASP A 8 23.83 13.17 52.56
N GLN A 9 22.62 13.40 52.11
CA GLN A 9 21.69 12.45 51.52
C GLN A 9 22.28 11.67 50.35
N VAL A 10 22.26 10.34 50.44
CA VAL A 10 22.40 9.44 49.28
C VAL A 10 21.18 9.68 48.38
N CYS A 11 21.31 10.63 47.46
CA CYS A 11 20.32 10.94 46.46
C CYS A 11 20.23 9.74 45.50
N SER A 12 19.30 8.81 45.76
CA SER A 12 19.24 7.54 45.05
C SER A 12 19.10 7.75 43.52
N PRO A 13 20.01 7.22 42.70
CA PRO A 13 19.98 7.37 41.23
C PRO A 13 18.74 6.70 40.60
N PHE A 14 18.10 5.79 41.34
CA PHE A 14 16.89 5.06 40.95
C PHE A 14 15.67 5.96 40.75
N ARG A 15 15.53 7.07 41.49
CA ARG A 15 14.38 7.97 41.37
C ARG A 15 14.43 8.78 40.08
N ARG A 16 15.63 9.23 39.68
CA ARG A 16 15.86 9.94 38.42
C ARG A 16 15.65 9.00 37.22
N LEU A 17 16.18 7.78 37.28
CA LEU A 17 16.01 6.78 36.21
C LEU A 17 14.54 6.47 35.90
N LYS A 18 13.68 6.35 36.93
CA LYS A 18 12.22 6.14 36.75
C LYS A 18 11.52 7.31 36.05
N ILE A 19 11.94 8.55 36.33
CA ILE A 19 11.38 9.75 35.70
C ILE A 19 11.80 9.81 34.22
N PHE A 20 13.07 9.54 33.93
CA PHE A 20 13.59 9.46 32.56
C PHE A 20 12.89 8.36 31.74
N LEU A 21 12.71 7.16 32.31
CA LEU A 21 11.98 6.08 31.64
C LEU A 21 10.53 6.45 31.32
N ARG A 22 9.81 7.12 32.23
CA ARG A 22 8.45 7.61 31.95
C ARG A 22 8.41 8.66 30.85
N ALA A 23 9.37 9.58 30.86
CA ALA A 23 9.47 10.61 29.81
C ALA A 23 9.76 9.99 28.45
N LEU A 24 10.69 9.03 28.39
CA LEU A 24 11.03 8.30 27.16
C LEU A 24 9.85 7.49 26.62
N VAL A 25 9.14 6.75 27.49
CA VAL A 25 7.95 5.97 27.07
C VAL A 25 6.85 6.89 26.55
N ARG A 26 6.62 8.05 27.19
CA ARG A 26 5.65 9.04 26.69
C ARG A 26 6.09 9.60 25.34
N PHE A 27 7.35 9.98 25.20
CA PHE A 27 7.89 10.50 23.95
C PHE A 27 7.77 9.49 22.81
N LEU A 28 8.15 8.23 23.04
CA LEU A 28 8.01 7.14 22.07
C LEU A 28 6.54 6.91 21.69
N ARG A 29 5.62 6.89 22.67
CA ARG A 29 4.18 6.77 22.39
C ARG A 29 3.66 7.93 21.54
N THR A 30 4.07 9.16 21.83
CA THR A 30 3.66 10.33 21.05
C THR A 30 4.23 10.29 19.64
N ALA A 31 5.51 9.94 19.48
CA ALA A 31 6.15 9.82 18.17
C ALA A 31 5.50 8.74 17.30
N ILE A 32 5.20 7.57 17.89
CA ILE A 32 4.50 6.47 17.22
C ILE A 32 3.06 6.87 16.88
N SER A 33 2.35 7.54 17.78
CA SER A 33 1.00 8.04 17.53
C SER A 33 0.96 9.07 16.41
N VAL A 34 1.92 9.99 16.37
CA VAL A 34 2.04 11.02 15.31
C VAL A 34 2.43 10.41 13.97
N SER A 35 3.31 9.41 13.95
CA SER A 35 3.67 8.73 12.70
C SER A 35 2.51 7.88 12.16
N LEU A 36 1.78 7.18 13.04
CA LEU A 36 0.57 6.44 12.69
C LEU A 36 -0.56 7.38 12.25
N SER A 37 -0.75 8.52 12.92
CA SER A 37 -1.79 9.48 12.54
C SER A 37 -1.48 10.16 11.22
N ARG A 38 -0.23 10.50 10.94
CA ARG A 38 0.20 11.00 9.62
C ARG A 38 0.02 9.95 8.52
N ARG A 39 0.38 8.69 8.77
CA ARG A 39 0.20 7.59 7.81
C ARG A 39 -1.28 7.28 7.58
N SER A 40 -2.11 7.37 8.63
CA SER A 40 -3.57 7.23 8.56
C SER A 40 -4.22 8.38 7.79
N ALA A 41 -3.84 9.63 8.09
CA ALA A 41 -4.35 10.81 7.39
C ALA A 41 -3.96 10.81 5.91
N TYR A 42 -2.72 10.39 5.59
CA TYR A 42 -2.29 10.19 4.20
C TYR A 42 -3.13 9.11 3.52
N LEU A 43 -3.40 7.97 4.16
CA LEU A 43 -4.29 6.95 3.59
C LEU A 43 -5.77 7.38 3.51
N GLY A 44 -6.17 8.40 4.26
CA GLY A 44 -7.53 8.96 4.23
C GLY A 44 -7.88 9.69 2.94
N THR A 45 -6.89 10.14 2.16
CA THR A 45 -7.09 10.81 0.87
C THR A 45 -7.04 9.85 -0.33
N PHE A 46 -6.44 8.66 -0.17
CA PHE A 46 -6.34 7.68 -1.24
C PHE A 46 -7.53 6.71 -1.23
N LYS A 47 -8.16 6.53 -2.39
CA LYS A 47 -9.11 5.47 -2.65
C LYS A 47 -8.35 4.19 -3.03
N LYS A 48 -8.59 3.10 -2.31
CA LYS A 48 -8.02 1.79 -2.61
C LYS A 48 -8.88 1.06 -3.64
N ILE A 49 -8.28 0.63 -4.74
CA ILE A 49 -8.89 -0.26 -5.74
C ILE A 49 -8.13 -1.58 -5.71
N GLU A 50 -8.73 -2.61 -5.13
CA GLU A 50 -8.08 -3.90 -4.93
C GLU A 50 -8.35 -4.84 -6.12
N LEU A 51 -7.27 -5.35 -6.74
CA LEU A 51 -7.37 -6.40 -7.75
C LEU A 51 -7.46 -7.76 -7.07
N THR A 52 -6.52 -8.03 -6.16
CA THR A 52 -6.49 -9.24 -5.34
C THR A 52 -5.76 -8.94 -4.04
N HIS A 53 -5.77 -9.89 -3.10
CA HIS A 53 -5.07 -9.72 -1.85
C HIS A 53 -3.58 -9.49 -2.10
N GLY A 54 -3.09 -8.32 -1.69
CA GLY A 54 -1.69 -7.91 -1.90
C GLY A 54 -1.40 -7.16 -3.20
N VAL A 55 -2.34 -7.04 -4.15
CA VAL A 55 -2.15 -6.20 -5.35
C VAL A 55 -3.30 -5.22 -5.52
N TYR A 56 -3.02 -3.92 -5.41
CA TYR A 56 -4.04 -2.87 -5.41
C TYR A 56 -3.48 -1.53 -5.87
N PHE A 57 -4.36 -0.66 -6.37
CA PHE A 57 -4.06 0.73 -6.64
C PHE A 57 -4.51 1.61 -5.47
N LEU A 58 -3.69 2.59 -5.09
CA LEU A 58 -4.06 3.72 -4.26
C LEU A 58 -4.20 4.93 -5.16
N VAL A 59 -5.39 5.52 -5.20
CA VAL A 59 -5.73 6.63 -6.09
C VAL A 59 -6.04 7.88 -5.27
N SER A 60 -5.25 8.93 -5.43
CA SER A 60 -5.53 10.27 -4.90
C SER A 60 -6.02 11.16 -6.04
N VAL A 61 -7.34 11.36 -6.12
CA VAL A 61 -7.95 12.23 -7.12
C VAL A 61 -7.51 13.70 -6.95
N PRO A 62 -7.44 14.27 -5.72
CA PRO A 62 -6.99 15.65 -5.54
C PRO A 62 -5.54 15.90 -5.95
N GLU A 63 -4.67 14.91 -5.77
CA GLU A 63 -3.23 15.03 -6.05
C GLU A 63 -2.86 14.48 -7.44
N ALA A 64 -3.85 14.04 -8.22
CA ALA A 64 -3.67 13.40 -9.51
C ALA A 64 -2.66 12.22 -9.50
N GLU A 65 -2.57 11.50 -8.37
CA GLU A 65 -1.53 10.50 -8.13
C GLU A 65 -2.15 9.10 -8.03
N VAL A 66 -1.53 8.12 -8.71
CA VAL A 66 -1.84 6.70 -8.54
C VAL A 66 -0.60 5.93 -8.11
N LYS A 67 -0.76 5.06 -7.12
CA LYS A 67 0.28 4.13 -6.67
C LYS A 67 -0.18 2.68 -6.82
N LEU A 68 0.51 1.90 -7.63
CA LEU A 68 0.36 0.45 -7.67
C LEU A 68 1.18 -0.16 -6.53
N MET A 69 0.48 -0.91 -5.69
CA MET A 69 1.01 -1.60 -4.53
C MET A 69 1.03 -3.10 -4.80
N SER A 70 2.16 -3.75 -4.52
CA SER A 70 2.31 -5.20 -4.54
C SER A 70 2.95 -5.65 -3.25
N VAL A 71 2.31 -6.58 -2.54
CA VAL A 71 2.82 -7.16 -1.30
C VAL A 71 3.25 -8.59 -1.61
N GLY A 72 4.49 -8.94 -1.25
CA GLY A 72 5.03 -10.27 -1.44
C GLY A 72 4.22 -11.34 -0.70
N ALA A 73 4.33 -12.59 -1.16
CA ALA A 73 3.70 -13.75 -0.53
C ALA A 73 4.23 -13.91 0.90
N GLY A 74 3.47 -13.42 1.87
CA GLY A 74 3.89 -13.31 3.28
C GLY A 74 3.44 -12.03 3.97
N GLY A 75 2.92 -11.04 3.25
CA GLY A 75 2.25 -9.86 3.84
C GLY A 75 3.20 -8.85 4.51
N SER A 76 4.48 -9.18 4.66
CA SER A 76 5.45 -8.36 5.38
C SER A 76 6.38 -7.54 4.47
N GLU A 77 6.49 -7.90 3.19
CA GLU A 77 7.33 -7.20 2.21
C GLU A 77 6.44 -6.47 1.21
N VAL A 78 6.30 -5.15 1.40
CA VAL A 78 5.75 -4.29 0.35
C VAL A 78 6.85 -4.16 -0.70
N ILE A 79 6.64 -4.75 -1.88
CA ILE A 79 7.45 -4.44 -3.06
C ILE A 79 7.27 -2.95 -3.32
N GLN A 80 8.39 -2.28 -3.62
CA GLN A 80 8.44 -0.81 -3.70
C GLN A 80 7.23 -0.26 -4.49
N PRO A 81 6.45 0.67 -3.90
CA PRO A 81 5.26 1.18 -4.56
C PRO A 81 5.64 1.84 -5.88
N MET A 82 4.85 1.57 -6.91
CA MET A 82 5.06 2.13 -8.24
C MET A 82 4.08 3.30 -8.43
N THR A 83 4.62 4.50 -8.58
CA THR A 83 3.81 5.66 -8.98
C THR A 83 3.51 5.58 -10.48
N LEU A 84 2.24 5.75 -10.82
CA LEU A 84 1.70 5.78 -12.17
C LEU A 84 0.98 7.12 -12.38
N SER A 85 0.99 7.62 -13.62
CA SER A 85 0.10 8.73 -13.98
C SER A 85 -1.36 8.25 -14.01
N ILE A 86 -2.31 9.18 -13.86
CA ILE A 86 -3.73 8.86 -14.05
C ILE A 86 -3.99 8.31 -15.45
N ASP A 87 -3.35 8.86 -16.48
CA ASP A 87 -3.57 8.46 -17.86
C ASP A 87 -3.02 7.06 -18.15
N ASP A 88 -1.85 6.72 -17.62
CA ASP A 88 -1.32 5.35 -17.69
C ASP A 88 -2.26 4.37 -16.97
N THR A 89 -2.76 4.78 -15.79
CA THR A 89 -3.70 3.96 -15.03
C THR A 89 -5.00 3.75 -15.80
N LYS A 90 -5.55 4.78 -16.46
CA LYS A 90 -6.72 4.67 -17.33
C LYS A 90 -6.47 3.70 -18.48
N GLN A 91 -5.29 3.76 -19.11
CA GLN A 91 -4.92 2.84 -20.19
C GLN A 91 -4.81 1.39 -19.70
N ILE A 92 -4.23 1.16 -18.51
CA ILE A 92 -4.20 -0.15 -17.87
C ILE A 92 -5.61 -0.68 -17.63
N PHE A 93 -6.50 0.12 -17.03
CA PHE A 93 -7.87 -0.32 -16.76
C PHE A 93 -8.68 -0.58 -18.04
N ARG A 94 -8.51 0.22 -19.09
CA ARG A 94 -9.10 -0.06 -20.41
C ARG A 94 -8.57 -1.37 -21.00
N SER A 95 -7.28 -1.65 -20.86
CA SER A 95 -6.68 -2.93 -21.29
C SER A 95 -7.24 -4.12 -20.51
N ILE A 96 -7.40 -3.97 -19.18
CA ILE A 96 -8.03 -4.98 -18.31
C ILE A 96 -9.49 -5.23 -18.72
N GLU A 97 -10.28 -4.17 -18.90
CA GLU A 97 -11.70 -4.23 -19.30
C GLU A 97 -11.84 -4.92 -20.66
N CYS A 98 -11.02 -4.54 -21.64
CA CYS A 98 -11.00 -5.18 -22.95
C CYS A 98 -10.71 -6.69 -22.85
N ALA A 99 -9.68 -7.10 -22.09
CA ALA A 99 -9.39 -8.51 -21.86
C ALA A 99 -10.56 -9.23 -21.16
N PHE A 100 -11.16 -8.58 -20.17
CA PHE A 100 -12.26 -9.12 -19.37
C PHE A 100 -13.50 -9.40 -20.22
N ASP A 101 -13.92 -8.42 -21.03
CA ASP A 101 -15.13 -8.48 -21.85
C ASP A 101 -15.00 -9.51 -22.97
N HIS A 102 -13.84 -9.55 -23.64
CA HIS A 102 -13.59 -10.48 -24.75
C HIS A 102 -13.11 -11.85 -24.28
N ARG A 103 -12.87 -12.04 -22.97
CA ARG A 103 -12.26 -13.25 -22.39
C ARG A 103 -10.95 -13.63 -23.08
N ASP A 104 -10.11 -12.63 -23.36
CA ASP A 104 -8.86 -12.79 -24.10
C ASP A 104 -7.65 -12.30 -23.28
N VAL A 105 -6.49 -12.24 -23.92
CA VAL A 105 -5.27 -11.65 -23.40
C VAL A 105 -5.12 -10.23 -23.93
N ALA A 106 -4.94 -9.27 -23.03
CA ALA A 106 -4.49 -7.93 -23.40
C ALA A 106 -3.12 -7.65 -22.78
N GLU A 107 -2.29 -6.95 -23.53
CA GLU A 107 -0.96 -6.54 -23.13
C GLU A 107 -0.75 -5.07 -23.53
N ILE A 108 -0.12 -4.30 -22.65
CA ILE A 108 0.15 -2.89 -22.87
C ILE A 108 1.49 -2.52 -22.23
N GLU A 109 2.22 -1.63 -22.89
CA GLU A 109 3.48 -1.06 -22.40
C GLU A 109 3.33 0.44 -22.22
N LEU A 110 3.68 0.94 -21.04
CA LEU A 110 3.52 2.32 -20.61
C LEU A 110 4.80 2.77 -19.90
N GLY A 111 5.68 3.44 -20.64
CA GLY A 111 6.99 3.85 -20.13
C GLY A 111 7.81 2.66 -19.62
N GLU A 112 8.06 2.59 -18.32
CA GLU A 112 8.82 1.51 -17.69
C GLU A 112 7.97 0.28 -17.31
N VAL A 113 6.64 0.35 -17.52
CA VAL A 113 5.68 -0.65 -17.06
C VAL A 113 5.17 -1.46 -18.23
N SER A 114 5.39 -2.77 -18.18
CA SER A 114 4.71 -3.73 -19.05
C SER A 114 3.61 -4.41 -18.24
N TRP A 115 2.39 -4.41 -18.75
CA TRP A 115 1.21 -4.97 -18.10
C TRP A 115 0.53 -5.98 -19.01
N LYS A 116 0.12 -7.12 -18.44
CA LYS A 116 -0.59 -8.19 -19.14
C LYS A 116 -1.74 -8.72 -18.28
N THR A 117 -2.91 -8.85 -18.89
CA THR A 117 -4.11 -9.46 -18.30
C THR A 117 -4.51 -10.65 -19.16
N ASP A 118 -4.54 -11.86 -18.60
CA ASP A 118 -5.01 -13.07 -19.28
C ASP A 118 -6.35 -13.51 -18.68
N CYS A 119 -7.42 -13.17 -19.37
CA CYS A 119 -8.81 -13.44 -18.97
C CYS A 119 -9.39 -14.70 -19.63
N ARG A 120 -8.60 -15.46 -20.39
CA ARG A 120 -9.06 -16.68 -21.05
C ARG A 120 -9.53 -17.71 -20.03
N VAL A 121 -10.58 -18.43 -20.40
CA VAL A 121 -11.09 -19.52 -19.56
C VAL A 121 -10.21 -20.74 -19.79
N HIS A 122 -9.45 -21.13 -18.78
CA HIS A 122 -8.70 -22.39 -18.74
C HIS A 122 -9.46 -23.42 -17.90
N SER A 123 -8.76 -24.23 -17.10
CA SER A 123 -9.36 -25.22 -16.20
C SER A 123 -10.18 -24.60 -15.06
N ASN A 124 -9.85 -23.38 -14.63
CA ASN A 124 -10.61 -22.64 -13.63
C ASN A 124 -11.27 -21.40 -14.26
N PRO A 125 -12.60 -21.37 -14.42
CA PRO A 125 -13.31 -20.25 -15.05
C PRO A 125 -13.27 -18.96 -14.22
N GLU A 126 -13.09 -19.08 -12.90
CA GLU A 126 -13.05 -17.95 -11.97
C GLU A 126 -11.67 -17.28 -11.91
N LYS A 127 -10.64 -17.88 -12.51
CA LYS A 127 -9.28 -17.38 -12.45
C LYS A 127 -8.97 -16.47 -13.65
N VAL A 128 -8.36 -15.33 -13.35
CA VAL A 128 -7.70 -14.43 -14.29
C VAL A 128 -6.25 -14.29 -13.83
N THR A 129 -5.29 -14.26 -14.75
CA THR A 129 -3.89 -14.00 -14.39
C THR A 129 -3.53 -12.58 -14.78
N ILE A 130 -2.98 -11.83 -13.83
CA ILE A 130 -2.38 -10.52 -14.07
C ILE A 130 -0.88 -10.64 -13.90
N SER A 131 -0.11 -10.05 -14.82
CA SER A 131 1.32 -9.88 -14.62
C SER A 131 1.75 -8.50 -15.05
N PHE A 132 2.64 -7.90 -14.29
CA PHE A 132 3.28 -6.64 -14.65
C PHE A 132 4.75 -6.66 -14.30
N LYS A 133 5.51 -5.83 -15.00
CA LYS A 133 6.96 -5.74 -14.91
C LYS A 133 7.39 -4.28 -14.84
N ARG A 134 8.42 -4.01 -14.04
CA ARG A 134 9.18 -2.75 -14.04
C ARG A 134 10.67 -3.05 -13.99
N GLY A 135 11.42 -2.64 -15.01
CA GLY A 135 12.85 -2.97 -15.08
C GLY A 135 13.09 -4.48 -14.99
N TRP A 136 13.70 -4.97 -13.92
CA TRP A 136 13.92 -6.41 -13.68
C TRP A 136 12.87 -7.08 -12.79
N GLU A 137 12.06 -6.29 -12.09
CA GLU A 137 11.03 -6.79 -11.16
C GLU A 137 9.80 -7.24 -11.94
N ARG A 138 9.34 -8.46 -11.68
CA ARG A 138 8.14 -9.02 -12.29
C ARG A 138 7.21 -9.57 -11.22
N THR A 139 5.96 -9.10 -11.25
CA THR A 139 4.88 -9.65 -10.45
C THR A 139 3.96 -10.44 -11.35
N ARG A 140 3.56 -11.63 -10.90
CA ARG A 140 2.49 -12.43 -11.50
C ARG A 140 1.58 -12.88 -10.38
N THR A 141 0.29 -12.62 -10.52
CA THR A 141 -0.72 -12.98 -9.53
C THR A 141 -1.98 -13.51 -10.19
N ASP A 142 -2.67 -14.38 -9.46
CA ASP A 142 -3.98 -14.86 -9.85
C ASP A 142 -5.04 -14.02 -9.13
N VAL A 143 -6.03 -13.61 -9.91
CA VAL A 143 -7.14 -12.76 -9.49
C VAL A 143 -8.44 -13.50 -9.74
N ARG A 144 -9.40 -13.37 -8.82
CA ARG A 144 -10.75 -13.88 -9.07
C ARG A 144 -11.45 -12.94 -10.04
N ARG A 145 -12.13 -13.50 -11.03
CA ARG A 145 -12.89 -12.77 -12.05
C ARG A 145 -13.87 -11.78 -11.42
N LEU A 146 -14.53 -12.18 -10.34
CA LEU A 146 -15.41 -11.31 -9.56
C LEU A 146 -14.68 -10.11 -8.92
N ASP A 147 -13.48 -10.31 -8.36
CA ASP A 147 -12.72 -9.21 -7.75
C ASP A 147 -12.21 -8.25 -8.84
N LEU A 148 -11.82 -8.78 -10.00
CA LEU A 148 -11.44 -7.97 -11.16
C LEU A 148 -12.61 -7.12 -11.68
N ALA A 149 -13.81 -7.70 -11.78
CA ALA A 149 -15.02 -6.96 -12.16
C ALA A 149 -15.33 -5.81 -11.19
N ARG A 150 -15.17 -6.04 -9.88
CA ARG A 150 -15.32 -4.98 -8.87
C ARG A 150 -14.25 -3.91 -9.03
N ALA A 151 -13.01 -4.27 -9.32
CA ALA A 151 -11.93 -3.32 -9.54
C ALA A 151 -12.20 -2.41 -10.75
N ILE A 152 -12.65 -2.99 -11.86
CA ILE A 152 -13.07 -2.24 -13.06
C ILE A 152 -14.18 -1.25 -12.70
N ALA A 153 -15.27 -1.74 -12.09
CA ALA A 153 -16.40 -0.89 -11.70
C ALA A 153 -15.98 0.25 -10.74
N ASN A 154 -15.15 -0.06 -9.74
CA ASN A 154 -14.65 0.93 -8.80
C ASN A 154 -13.79 2.01 -9.50
N PHE A 155 -12.95 1.61 -10.46
CA PHE A 155 -12.15 2.55 -11.23
C PHE A 155 -13.01 3.43 -12.14
N SER A 156 -13.96 2.85 -12.89
CA SER A 156 -14.86 3.59 -13.77
C SER A 156 -15.70 4.61 -13.00
N ASN A 157 -16.15 4.27 -11.79
CA ASN A 157 -16.87 5.20 -10.90
C ASN A 157 -16.01 6.36 -10.41
N LEU A 158 -14.69 6.17 -10.26
CA LEU A 158 -13.78 7.22 -9.78
C LEU A 158 -13.37 8.21 -10.87
N PHE A 159 -13.38 7.78 -12.13
CA PHE A 159 -12.86 8.56 -13.26
C PHE A 159 -13.90 8.87 -14.34
N GLU A 160 -15.19 8.60 -14.08
CA GLU A 160 -16.32 8.82 -15.00
C GLU A 160 -16.03 8.29 -16.41
N VAL A 161 -15.42 7.12 -16.51
CA VAL A 161 -15.17 6.49 -17.82
C VAL A 161 -16.50 5.86 -18.27
N LYS A 162 -17.27 6.61 -19.05
CA LYS A 162 -18.39 6.11 -19.86
C LYS A 162 -18.04 6.19 -21.33
#